data_AF-U2FFI1-F1
#
_entry.id   AF-U2FFI1-F1
#
_cell.length_a   1.000
_cell.length_b   1.000
_cell.length_c   1.000
_cell.angle_alpha   90.00
_cell.angle_beta   90.00
_cell.angle_gamma   90.00
#
_symmetry.space_group_name_H-M   'P 1'
#
loop_
_entity.id
_entity.type
_entity.pdbx_description
1 polymer ?
#
loop_
_entity_poly.entity_id
_entity_poly.type
_entity_poly.pdbx_seq_one_letter_code
_entity_poly.pdbx_strand_id
1 'polypeptide(L)' 'MVNFIGLQITEIRKVVGNKQVLCGLSGSVDSSVAVVLIHQANGTQLTCVFVDHGLLLKGEAEQVMKTFNDG' A
#
# COMPACT_ATOMS: atom_id res chain seq x y z
N MET A 1 -12.34 8.97 22.43
CA MET A 1 -11.66 9.63 21.29
C MET A 1 -11.70 8.65 20.14
N VAL A 2 -12.27 9.03 18.98
CA VAL A 2 -12.47 8.08 17.88
C VAL A 2 -11.15 7.89 17.14
N ASN A 3 -10.73 6.64 16.93
CA ASN A 3 -9.48 6.32 16.26
C ASN A 3 -9.59 6.63 14.76
N PHE A 4 -8.79 7.59 14.28
CA PHE A 4 -8.76 8.02 12.87
C PHE A 4 -8.45 6.84 11.92
N ILE A 5 -7.49 6.00 12.28
CA ILE A 5 -7.10 4.83 11.46
C ILE A 5 -8.29 3.88 11.31
N GLY A 6 -9.00 3.59 12.41
CA GLY A 6 -10.17 2.71 12.39
C GLY A 6 -11.32 3.25 11.54
N LEU A 7 -11.54 4.56 11.55
CA LEU A 7 -12.52 5.21 10.69
C LEU A 7 -12.16 5.05 9.21
N GLN A 8 -10.91 5.35 8.85
CA GLN A 8 -10.45 5.25 7.47
C GLN A 8 -10.49 3.81 6.94
N ILE A 9 -10.08 2.82 7.74
CA ILE A 9 -10.20 1.40 7.38
C ILE A 9 -11.66 1.02 7.11
N THR A 10 -12.60 1.52 7.92
CA THR A 10 -14.02 1.24 7.75
C THR A 10 -14.58 1.87 6.47
N GLU A 11 -14.19 3.10 6.16
CA GLU A 11 -14.58 3.77 4.91
C GLU A 11 -14.00 3.06 3.69
N ILE A 12 -12.71 2.71 3.72
CA ILE A 12 -12.04 1.97 2.64
C ILE A 12 -12.76 0.65 2.39
N ARG A 13 -13.08 -0.14 3.43
CA ARG A 13 -13.86 -1.38 3.30
C ARG A 13 -15.20 -1.17 2.62
N LYS A 14 -15.93 -0.09 2.96
CA LYS A 14 -17.22 0.23 2.35
C LYS A 14 -17.10 0.59 0.87
N VAL A 15 -16.07 1.35 0.51
CA VAL A 15 -15.85 1.80 -0.87
C VAL A 15 -15.38 0.65 -1.77
N VAL A 16 -14.43 -0.16 -1.29
CA VAL A 16 -13.85 -1.26 -2.06
C VAL A 16 -14.80 -2.45 -2.13
N GLY A 17 -15.43 -2.81 -1.00
CA GLY A 17 -16.27 -4.01 -0.89
C GLY A 17 -15.51 -5.26 -1.36
N ASN A 18 -16.09 -5.97 -2.33
CA ASN A 18 -15.53 -7.22 -2.86
C ASN A 18 -14.68 -7.03 -4.13
N LYS A 19 -14.29 -5.79 -4.47
CA LYS A 19 -13.49 -5.49 -5.66
C LYS A 19 -12.00 -5.72 -5.41
N GLN A 20 -11.25 -6.01 -6.47
CA GLN A 20 -9.79 -6.05 -6.43
C GLN A 20 -9.24 -4.62 -6.48
N VAL A 21 -8.14 -4.37 -5.76
CA VAL A 21 -7.45 -3.09 -5.67
C VAL A 21 -6.06 -3.25 -6.25
N LEU A 22 -5.69 -2.34 -7.16
CA LEU A 22 -4.36 -2.24 -7.73
C LEU A 22 -3.68 -0.98 -7.18
N CYS A 23 -2.49 -1.13 -6.60
CA CYS A 23 -1.70 -0.01 -6.11
C CYS A 23 -0.36 0.07 -6.84
N GLY A 24 -0.02 1.25 -7.34
CA GLY A 24 1.32 1.55 -7.83
C GLY A 24 2.22 1.96 -6.67
N LEU A 25 3.26 1.17 -6.42
CA LEU A 25 4.29 1.48 -5.43
C LEU A 25 5.38 2.34 -6.06
N SER A 26 5.70 3.46 -5.42
CA SER A 26 6.78 4.38 -5.81
C SER A 26 7.97 4.35 -4.86
N GLY A 27 7.81 3.78 -3.66
CA GLY A 27 8.81 3.84 -2.59
C GLY A 27 8.69 5.07 -1.68
N SER A 28 7.83 6.03 -2.00
CA SER A 28 7.54 7.17 -1.13
C SER A 28 6.68 6.78 0.08
N VAL A 29 6.87 7.49 1.19
CA VAL A 29 6.19 7.25 2.48
C VAL A 29 4.66 7.28 2.32
N ASP A 30 4.13 8.22 1.54
CA ASP A 30 2.68 8.37 1.35
C ASP A 30 2.08 7.12 0.69
N SER A 31 2.73 6.60 -0.35
CA SER A 31 2.30 5.37 -1.03
C SER A 31 2.40 4.16 -0.08
N SER A 32 3.42 4.11 0.77
CA SER A 32 3.58 3.07 1.79
C SER A 32 2.44 3.07 2.81
N VAL A 33 2.11 4.24 3.36
CA VAL A 33 1.04 4.37 4.35
C VAL A 33 -0.32 4.02 3.73
N ALA A 34 -0.58 4.46 2.50
CA ALA A 34 -1.80 4.13 1.78
C ALA A 34 -1.96 2.62 1.56
N VAL A 35 -0.89 1.95 1.11
CA VAL A 35 -0.85 0.49 0.95
C VAL A 35 -1.16 -0.22 2.25
N VAL A 36 -0.54 0.20 3.36
CA VAL A 36 -0.77 -0.42 4.68
C VAL A 36 -2.24 -0.26 5.13
N LEU A 37 -2.84 0.91 4.93
CA LEU A 37 -4.26 1.13 5.29
C LEU A 37 -5.20 0.27 4.45
N ILE A 38 -4.96 0.17 3.14
CA ILE A 38 -5.75 -0.67 2.24
C ILE A 38 -5.54 -2.15 2.54
N HIS A 39 -4.31 -2.57 2.85
CA HIS A 39 -4.00 -3.93 3.25
C HIS A 39 -4.71 -4.31 4.56
N GLN A 40 -4.73 -3.43 5.56
CA GLN A 40 -5.50 -3.65 6.80
C GLN A 40 -7.02 -3.70 6.56
N ALA A 41 -7.51 -2.95 5.58
CA ALA A 41 -8.90 -2.98 5.18
C ALA A 41 -9.27 -4.26 4.43
N ASN A 42 -8.53 -4.64 3.38
CA ASN A 42 -8.98 -5.60 2.37
C ASN A 42 -7.95 -6.69 1.99
N GLY A 43 -6.84 -6.79 2.73
CA GLY A 43 -5.87 -7.90 2.72
C GLY A 43 -5.61 -8.52 1.35
N THR A 44 -6.24 -9.66 1.09
CA THR A 44 -6.03 -10.51 -0.09
C THR A 44 -6.51 -9.91 -1.42
N GLN A 45 -7.25 -8.80 -1.40
CA GLN A 45 -7.75 -8.13 -2.61
C GLN A 45 -6.80 -7.04 -3.12
N LEU A 46 -5.62 -6.86 -2.50
CA LEU A 46 -4.66 -5.84 -2.88
C LEU A 46 -3.52 -6.45 -3.70
N THR A 47 -3.32 -5.93 -4.91
CA THR A 47 -2.13 -6.18 -5.72
C THR A 47 -1.29 -4.92 -5.81
N CYS A 48 -0.04 -5.00 -5.39
CA CYS A 48 0.91 -3.88 -5.45
C CYS A 48 1.90 -4.10 -6.60
N VAL A 49 2.08 -3.08 -7.44
CA VAL A 49 3.00 -3.09 -8.57
C VAL A 49 4.04 -2.00 -8.36
N PHE A 50 5.29 -2.41 -8.22
CA PHE A 50 6.44 -1.51 -8.22
C PHE A 50 7.08 -1.51 -9.61
N VAL A 51 7.37 -0.32 -10.15
CA VAL A 51 7.97 -0.16 -11.48
C VAL A 51 9.33 0.51 -11.32
N ASP A 52 10.40 -0.25 -11.53
CA ASP A 52 11.72 0.32 -11.70
C ASP A 52 11.87 0.88 -13.12
N HIS A 53 11.87 2.21 -13.22
CA HIS A 53 12.05 2.93 -14.49
C HIS A 53 13.53 3.21 -14.83
N GLY A 54 14.48 2.69 -14.05
CA GLY A 54 15.92 2.83 -14.30
C GLY A 54 16.52 4.18 -13.90
N LEU A 55 15.77 5.03 -13.19
CA LEU A 55 16.24 6.33 -12.68
C LEU A 55 16.21 6.41 -11.14
N LEU A 56 16.10 5.26 -10.47
CA LEU A 56 16.10 5.17 -9.02
C LEU A 56 17.52 5.36 -8.45
N LEU A 57 17.61 5.77 -7.19
CA LEU A 57 18.87 5.87 -6.48
C LEU A 57 19.44 4.47 -6.21
N LYS A 58 20.77 4.41 -6.04
CA LYS A 58 21.47 3.16 -5.76
C LYS A 58 20.88 2.47 -4.52
N GLY A 59 20.33 1.27 -4.72
CA GLY A 59 19.77 0.42 -3.65
C GLY A 59 18.32 0.74 -3.26
N GLU A 60 17.70 1.75 -3.88
CA GLU A 60 16.33 2.17 -3.57
C GLU A 60 15.31 1.07 -3.91
N ALA A 61 15.44 0.44 -5.09
CA ALA A 61 14.57 -0.65 -5.50
C ALA A 61 14.59 -1.84 -4.51
N GLU A 62 15.78 -2.26 -4.07
CA GLU A 62 15.93 -3.34 -3.08
C GLU A 62 15.32 -2.95 -1.74
N GLN A 63 15.54 -1.72 -1.28
CA GLN A 63 14.98 -1.24 -0.03
C GLN A 63 13.45 -1.20 -0.06
N VAL A 64 12.87 -0.72 -1.17
CA VAL A 64 11.42 -0.71 -1.38
C VAL A 64 10.88 -2.14 -1.37
N MET A 65 11.41 -3.02 -2.21
CA MET A 65 10.95 -4.41 -2.30
C MET A 65 11.06 -5.15 -0.97
N LYS A 66 12.15 -4.95 -0.21
CA LYS A 66 12.30 -5.54 1.12
C LYS A 66 11.24 -5.06 2.10
N THR A 67 10.97 -3.75 2.11
CA THR A 67 9.99 -3.15 3.02
C THR A 67 8.57 -3.68 2.80
N PHE A 68 8.22 -4.02 1.55
CA PHE A 68 6.87 -4.49 1.20
C PHE A 68 6.71 -6.01 1.13
N ASN A 69 7.79 -6.78 1.01
CA ASN A 69 7.73 -8.24 1.07
C ASN A 69 7.83 -8.80 2.50
N ASP A 70 8.48 -8.08 3.43
CA ASP A 70 8.63 -8.52 4.83
C ASP A 70 7.44 -8.11 5.72
N GLY A 71 6.46 -7.38 5.19
CA GLY A 71 5.34 -6.74 5.91
C GLY A 71 3.99 -7.43 5.79
#